data_AF-A0A7C0W9W5-F1
#
_entry.id   AF-A0A7C0W9W5-F1
#
_cell.length_a   1.000
_cell.length_b   1.000
_cell.length_c   1.000
_cell.angle_alpha   90.00
_cell.angle_beta   90.00
_cell.angle_gamma   90.00
#
_symmetry.space_group_name_H-M   'P 1'
#
loop_
_entity.id
_entity.type
_entity.pdbx_description
1 polymer ?
#
loop_
_entity_poly.entity_id
_entity_poly.type
_entity_poly.pdbx_seq_one_letter_code
_entity_poly.pdbx_strand_id
1 'polypeptide(L)' 'MSISSKLSVCPYCKEEIAPGAVLCKHCGSPLKMIKKKKSAPFWRSQYMLGIYTGIIFMVLMIYLYNKIF' A
#
# COMPACT_ATOMS: atom_id res chain seq x y z
N MET A 1 -4.52 -29.12 13.44
CA MET A 1 -4.48 -28.80 11.99
C MET A 1 -5.78 -28.14 11.57
N SER A 2 -5.77 -26.90 11.08
CA SER A 2 -6.95 -26.20 10.56
C SER A 2 -6.79 -25.99 9.05
N ILE A 3 -7.21 -26.99 8.26
CA ILE A 3 -7.41 -26.81 6.81
C ILE A 3 -8.74 -26.08 6.64
N SER A 4 -8.65 -24.77 6.38
CA SER A 4 -9.78 -23.98 5.90
C SER A 4 -10.03 -24.34 4.44
N SER A 5 -10.60 -25.52 4.19
CA SER A 5 -11.18 -25.88 2.89
C SER A 5 -12.52 -25.16 2.76
N LYS A 6 -12.47 -23.84 2.60
CA LYS A 6 -13.65 -23.03 2.33
C LYS A 6 -14.04 -23.24 0.86
N LEU A 7 -14.76 -24.32 0.56
CA LEU A 7 -15.50 -24.41 -0.69
C LEU A 7 -16.48 -23.24 -0.69
N SER A 8 -16.21 -22.26 -1.56
CA SER A 8 -17.14 -21.17 -1.77
C SER A 8 -18.11 -21.60 -2.86
N VAL A 9 -19.39 -21.36 -2.65
CA VAL A 9 -20.41 -21.57 -3.67
C VAL A 9 -20.53 -20.29 -4.49
N CYS A 10 -20.57 -20.41 -5.81
CA CYS A 10 -20.78 -19.26 -6.69
C CYS A 10 -22.17 -18.65 -6.46
N PRO A 11 -22.31 -17.35 -6.15
CA PRO A 11 -23.63 -16.74 -5.91
C PRO A 11 -24.50 -16.65 -7.17
N TYR A 12 -23.91 -16.80 -8.35
CA TYR A 12 -24.60 -16.67 -9.63
C TYR A 12 -25.16 -18.00 -10.13
N CYS A 13 -24.33 -19.06 -10.13
CA CYS A 13 -24.72 -20.37 -10.66
C CYS A 13 -24.89 -21.44 -9.58
N LYS A 14 -24.61 -21.12 -8.31
CA LYS A 14 -24.72 -22.02 -7.15
C LYS A 14 -23.83 -23.26 -7.21
N GLU A 15 -22.84 -23.24 -8.09
CA GLU A 15 -21.85 -24.31 -8.23
C GLU A 15 -20.73 -24.17 -7.21
N GLU A 16 -20.15 -25.30 -6.83
CA GLU A 16 -18.96 -25.34 -5.97
C GLU A 16 -17.74 -24.80 -6.72
N ILE A 17 -17.05 -23.83 -6.12
CA ILE A 17 -15.83 -23.26 -6.68
C ILE A 17 -14.65 -23.39 -5.72
N ALA A 18 -13.48 -23.64 -6.31
CA ALA A 18 -12.26 -23.86 -5.56
C ALA A 18 -11.90 -22.63 -4.70
N PRO A 19 -11.37 -22.84 -3.48
CA PRO A 19 -10.96 -21.73 -2.61
C PRO A 19 -9.91 -20.87 -3.32
N GLY A 20 -10.23 -19.59 -3.52
CA GLY A 20 -9.34 -18.63 -4.18
C GLY A 20 -9.57 -18.45 -5.69
N ALA A 21 -10.57 -19.11 -6.29
CA ALA A 21 -10.96 -18.87 -7.67
C ALA A 21 -11.35 -17.40 -7.90
N VAL A 22 -10.72 -16.76 -8.90
CA VAL A 22 -11.00 -15.37 -9.31
C VAL A 22 -12.25 -15.28 -10.18
N LEU A 23 -12.50 -16.35 -10.93
CA LEU A 23 -13.53 -16.48 -11.95
C LEU A 23 -14.21 -17.84 -11.79
N CYS A 24 -15.52 -17.88 -11.89
CA CYS A 24 -16.27 -19.12 -11.92
C CYS A 24 -16.06 -19.80 -13.29
N LYS A 25 -15.58 -21.05 -13.30
CA LYS A 25 -15.38 -21.81 -14.55
C LYS A 25 -16.69 -22.25 -15.22
N HIS A 26 -17.79 -22.26 -14.47
CA HIS A 26 -19.08 -22.75 -14.95
C HIS A 26 -19.91 -21.66 -15.60
N CYS A 27 -20.04 -20.49 -14.96
CA CYS A 27 -20.80 -19.37 -15.49
C CYS A 27 -19.95 -18.20 -16.00
N GLY A 28 -18.63 -18.25 -15.82
CA GLY A 28 -17.72 -17.16 -16.21
C GLY A 28 -17.84 -15.90 -15.35
N SER A 29 -18.59 -15.93 -14.24
CA SER A 29 -18.75 -14.76 -13.38
C SER A 29 -17.49 -14.48 -12.55
N PRO A 30 -17.08 -13.22 -12.39
CA PRO A 30 -15.95 -12.86 -11.53
C PRO A 30 -16.36 -13.00 -10.06
N LEU A 31 -15.66 -13.86 -9.32
CA LEU A 31 -15.92 -14.16 -7.91
C LEU A 31 -15.06 -13.34 -6.96
N LYS A 32 -13.91 -12.88 -7.44
CA LYS A 32 -12.95 -12.13 -6.62
C LYS A 32 -13.03 -10.64 -6.96
N MET A 33 -13.68 -9.90 -6.07
CA MET A 33 -13.37 -8.48 -5.91
C MET A 33 -11.93 -8.37 -5.42
N ILE A 34 -10.99 -8.21 -6.35
CA ILE A 34 -9.60 -7.91 -6.00
C ILE A 34 -9.63 -6.55 -5.29
N LYS A 35 -9.55 -6.56 -3.96
CA LYS A 35 -9.34 -5.35 -3.16
C LYS A 35 -8.00 -4.78 -3.61
N LYS A 36 -8.03 -3.80 -4.52
CA LYS A 36 -6.83 -3.03 -4.89
C LYS A 36 -6.30 -2.45 -3.58
N LYS A 37 -5.16 -2.96 -3.08
CA LYS A 37 -4.44 -2.28 -2.01
C LYS A 37 -4.13 -0.90 -2.56
N LYS A 38 -4.71 0.15 -1.98
CA LYS A 38 -4.30 1.52 -2.24
C LYS A 38 -2.87 1.63 -1.73
N SER A 39 -1.90 1.45 -2.62
CA SER A 39 -0.51 1.81 -2.39
C SER A 39 -0.52 3.27 -1.95
N ALA A 40 -0.15 3.51 -0.70
CA ALA A 40 -0.05 4.86 -0.16
C ALA A 40 0.77 5.74 -1.14
N PRO A 41 0.41 7.01 -1.31
CA PRO A 41 1.09 7.86 -2.29
C PRO A 41 2.58 7.94 -1.95
N PHE A 42 3.39 7.76 -2.99
CA PHE A 42 4.86 7.81 -2.98
C PHE A 42 5.45 9.16 -2.54
N TRP A 43 4.64 10.20 -2.33
CA TRP A 43 5.06 11.59 -2.10
C TRP A 43 5.12 11.98 -0.62
N ARG A 44 5.73 11.14 0.24
CA ARG A 44 5.84 11.41 1.68
C ARG A 44 7.25 11.75 2.19
N SER A 45 8.28 11.85 1.33
CA SER A 45 9.66 12.16 1.77
C SER A 45 10.32 13.41 1.18
N GLN A 46 9.82 13.99 0.09
CA GLN A 46 10.53 15.11 -0.57
C GLN A 46 10.54 16.41 0.26
N TYR A 47 9.54 16.65 1.11
CA TYR A 47 9.45 17.88 1.91
C TYR A 47 10.17 17.82 3.25
N MET A 48 10.38 16.64 3.83
CA MET A 48 11.09 16.50 5.11
C MET A 48 12.58 16.83 4.96
N LEU A 49 13.20 16.40 3.85
CA LEU A 49 14.60 16.71 3.55
C LEU A 49 14.86 18.22 3.43
N GLY A 50 13.93 18.98 2.84
CA GLY A 50 14.07 20.42 2.65
C GLY A 50 14.09 21.22 3.97
N ILE A 51 13.29 20.82 4.96
CA ILE A 51 13.28 21.48 6.28
C ILE A 51 14.60 21.20 7.01
N TYR A 52 15.09 19.97 6.99
CA TYR A 52 16.35 19.61 7.64
C TYR A 52 17.56 20.29 6.99
N THR A 53 17.66 20.33 5.65
CA THR A 53 18.75 21.05 4.98
C THR A 53 18.71 22.55 5.26
N GLY A 54 17.52 23.15 5.31
CA GLY A 54 17.35 24.57 5.65
C GLY A 54 17.81 24.90 7.07
N ILE A 55 17.38 24.12 8.07
CA ILE A 55 17.76 24.34 9.48
C ILE A 55 19.27 24.17 9.66
N ILE A 56 19.87 23.12 9.08
CA ILE A 56 21.32 22.87 9.15
C ILE A 56 22.11 24.04 8.55
N PHE A 57 21.69 24.55 7.39
CA PHE A 57 22.37 25.67 6.74
C PHE A 57 22.25 26.97 7.54
N MET A 58 21.08 27.25 8.11
CA MET A 58 20.86 28.43 8.96
C MET A 58 21.75 28.38 10.21
N VAL A 59 21.82 27.24 10.90
CA VAL A 59 22.67 27.06 12.08
C VAL A 59 24.16 27.20 11.72
N LEU A 60 24.58 26.64 10.59
CA LEU A 60 25.96 26.77 10.11
C LEU A 60 26.34 28.23 9.86
N MET A 61 25.46 29.01 9.21
CA MET A 61 25.68 30.44 8.98
C MET A 61 25.82 31.23 10.28
N ILE A 62 24.97 30.98 11.27
CA ILE A 62 25.05 31.65 12.59
C ILE A 62 26.35 31.29 13.29
N TYR A 63 26.77 30.02 13.25
CA TYR A 63 28.02 29.58 13.86
C TYR A 63 29.25 30.26 13.23
N LEU A 64 29.27 30.35 11.90
CA LEU A 64 30.34 31.06 11.19
C LEU A 64 30.35 32.54 11.54
N TYR A 65 29.19 33.18 11.68
CA TYR A 65 29.08 34.58 12.07
C TYR A 65 29.63 34.83 13.48
N ASN A 66 29.21 34.03 14.47
CA ASN A 66 29.71 34.14 15.86
C ASN A 66 31.18 33.78 16.03
N LYS A 67 31.80 33.14 15.04
CA LYS A 67 33.22 32.81 15.06
C LYS A 67 34.08 33.89 14.40
N ILE A 68 33.49 34.65 13.48
CA ILE A 68 34.16 35.72 12.73
C ILE A 68 34.06 37.07 13.45
N PHE A 69 32.95 37.31 14.14
CA PHE A 69 32.74 38.47 15.02
C PHE A 69 33.05 38.11 16.47
#